data_AF-A0ABD4VEK4-F1
#
_entry.id   AF-A0ABD4VEK4-F1
#
_cell.length_a   1.000
_cell.length_b   1.000
_cell.length_c   1.000
_cell.angle_alpha   90.00
_cell.angle_beta   90.00
_cell.angle_gamma   90.00
#
_symmetry.space_group_name_H-M   'P 1'
#
loop_
_entity.id
_entity.type
_entity.pdbx_description
1 polymer ?
#
loop_
_entity_poly.entity_id
_entity_poly.type
_entity_poly.pdbx_seq_one_letter_code
_entity_poly.pdbx_strand_id
1 'polypeptide(L)' 'MKPRPPAQRLRELRTWARTVACCTTCQVTPGVPCHRNGLPLAGGAVHARRYQEAEATAA' A
#
# COMPACT_ATOMS: atom_id res chain seq x y z
N MET A 1 -21.11 16.53 -2.42
CA MET A 1 -20.33 15.38 -1.93
C MET A 1 -19.58 15.81 -0.68
N LYS A 2 -19.81 15.20 0.50
CA LYS A 2 -19.02 15.53 1.70
C LYS A 2 -17.56 15.06 1.49
N PRO A 3 -16.54 15.86 1.80
CA PRO A 3 -15.16 15.41 1.72
C PRO A 3 -14.94 14.23 2.68
N ARG A 4 -14.29 13.17 2.18
CA ARG A 4 -13.96 11.99 2.98
C ARG A 4 -12.99 12.37 4.11
N PRO A 5 -13.17 11.83 5.33
CA PRO A 5 -12.25 12.11 6.43
C PRO A 5 -10.83 11.64 6.08
N PRO A 6 -9.78 12.32 6.58
CA PRO A 6 -8.38 12.03 6.21
C PRO A 6 -7.96 10.56 6.39
N ALA A 7 -8.46 9.91 7.44
CA ALA A 7 -8.17 8.51 7.72
C ALA A 7 -8.76 7.53 6.68
N GLN A 8 -9.90 7.88 6.07
CA GLN A 8 -10.50 7.05 5.03
C GLN A 8 -9.69 7.10 3.73
N ARG A 9 -9.30 8.29 3.29
CA ARG A 9 -8.44 8.45 2.11
C ARG A 9 -7.13 7.68 2.26
N LEU A 10 -6.52 7.72 3.45
CA LEU A 10 -5.29 6.98 3.71
C LEU A 10 -5.48 5.45 3.62
N ARG A 11 -6.63 4.93 4.09
CA ARG A 11 -6.96 3.50 3.95
C ARG A 11 -7.13 3.10 2.50
N GLU A 12 -7.81 3.92 1.70
CA GLU A 12 -8.02 3.67 0.28
C GLU A 12 -6.69 3.65 -0.49
N LEU A 13 -5.80 4.60 -0.23
CA LEU A 13 -4.44 4.64 -0.81
C LEU A 13 -3.63 3.40 -0.44
N ARG A 14 -3.67 2.96 0.84
CA ARG A 14 -3.00 1.72 1.28
C ARG A 14 -3.54 0.50 0.54
N THR A 15 -4.85 0.39 0.42
CA THR A 15 -5.50 -0.73 -0.28
C THR A 15 -5.11 -0.73 -1.75
N TRP A 16 -5.23 0.40 -2.43
CA TRP A 16 -4.85 0.54 -3.83
C TRP A 16 -3.39 0.16 -4.08
N ALA A 17 -2.44 0.72 -3.31
CA ALA A 17 -1.02 0.39 -3.50
C ALA A 17 -0.72 -1.09 -3.26
N ARG A 18 -1.48 -1.75 -2.37
CA ARG A 18 -1.38 -3.21 -2.15
C ARG A 18 -1.92 -4.02 -3.30
N THR A 19 -3.01 -3.61 -3.93
CA THR A 19 -3.66 -4.39 -4.99
C THR A 19 -3.02 -4.18 -6.36
N VAL A 20 -2.31 -3.08 -6.56
CA VAL A 20 -1.76 -2.73 -7.88
C VAL A 20 -0.28 -3.10 -8.01
N ALA A 21 0.53 -2.95 -6.95
CA ALA A 21 1.98 -3.04 -7.08
C ALA A 21 2.66 -4.10 -6.21
N CYS A 22 3.81 -4.56 -6.70
CA CYS A 22 4.80 -5.30 -5.92
C CYS A 22 5.51 -4.36 -4.93
N CYS A 23 5.92 -4.89 -3.78
CA CYS A 23 6.80 -4.17 -2.86
C CYS A 23 8.20 -4.73 -2.96
N THR A 24 9.13 -4.01 -3.60
CA THR A 24 10.52 -4.45 -3.77
C THR A 24 11.31 -4.49 -2.46
N THR A 25 10.92 -3.70 -1.46
CA THR A 25 11.51 -3.76 -0.11
C THR A 25 11.24 -5.09 0.59
N CYS A 26 10.03 -5.62 0.44
CA CYS A 26 9.65 -6.92 1.01
C CYS A 26 9.82 -8.08 0.02
N GLN A 27 10.00 -7.76 -1.27
CA GLN A 27 9.92 -8.69 -2.40
C GLN A 27 8.57 -9.45 -2.45
N VAL A 28 7.46 -8.75 -2.18
CA VAL A 28 6.11 -9.34 -2.20
C VAL A 28 5.26 -8.84 -3.36
N THR A 29 4.38 -9.70 -3.86
CA THR A 29 3.46 -9.44 -4.98
C THR A 29 2.21 -8.66 -4.56
N PRO A 30 1.39 -8.19 -5.52
CA PRO A 30 0.10 -7.58 -5.21
C PRO A 30 -0.80 -8.48 -4.35
N GLY A 31 -1.57 -7.86 -3.45
CA GLY A 31 -2.41 -8.53 -2.47
C GLY A 31 -1.69 -8.91 -1.17
N VAL A 32 -0.41 -9.30 -1.25
CA VAL A 32 0.39 -9.69 -0.08
C VAL A 32 0.72 -8.47 0.79
N PRO A 33 0.44 -8.47 2.12
CA PRO A 33 0.77 -7.34 2.99
C PRO A 33 2.27 -7.06 3.06
N CYS A 34 2.65 -5.78 3.21
CA CYS A 34 4.01 -5.44 3.60
C CYS A 34 4.28 -5.93 5.04
N HIS A 35 5.53 -6.30 5.31
CA HIS A 35 5.96 -6.82 6.59
C HIS A 35 7.34 -6.30 7.01
N ARG A 36 7.63 -6.36 8.30
CA ARG A 36 8.95 -6.15 8.89
C ARG A 36 9.34 -7.43 9.63
N ASN A 37 10.45 -8.06 9.23
CA ASN A 37 10.92 -9.32 9.82
C ASN A 37 9.83 -10.42 9.83
N GLY A 38 9.11 -10.57 8.72
CA GLY A 38 8.00 -11.52 8.58
C GLY A 38 6.68 -11.10 9.24
N LEU A 39 6.65 -10.04 10.05
CA LEU A 39 5.43 -9.57 10.71
C LEU A 39 4.72 -8.47 9.89
N PRO A 40 3.42 -8.59 9.61
CA PRO A 40 2.67 -7.57 8.88
C PRO A 40 2.77 -6.19 9.52
N LEU A 41 2.86 -5.15 8.69
CA LEU A 41 2.87 -3.77 9.19
C LEU A 41 1.52 -3.38 9.80
N ALA A 42 1.57 -2.62 10.89
CA ALA A 42 0.38 -2.21 11.64
C ALA A 42 -0.63 -1.44 10.76
N GLY A 43 -1.92 -1.75 10.94
CA GLY A 43 -3.01 -1.06 10.25
C GLY A 43 -2.95 -1.16 8.72
N GLY A 44 -2.38 -2.26 8.19
CA GLY A 44 -2.23 -2.49 6.75
C GLY A 44 -1.33 -1.45 6.09
N ALA A 45 -0.38 -0.88 6.85
CA ALA A 45 0.59 0.04 6.31
C ALA A 45 1.43 -0.61 5.20
N VAL A 46 1.96 0.25 4.34
CA VAL A 46 2.62 -0.10 3.10
C VAL A 46 3.93 0.66 3.05
N HIS A 47 5.01 0.02 2.62
CA HIS A 47 6.28 0.71 2.44
C HIS A 47 6.17 1.81 1.38
N ALA A 48 6.84 2.94 1.60
CA ALA A 48 6.88 4.07 0.67
C ALA A 48 7.18 3.63 -0.76
N ARG A 49 8.10 2.66 -0.92
CA ARG A 49 8.46 2.12 -2.22
C ARG A 49 7.29 1.52 -2.98
N ARG A 50 6.38 0.80 -2.32
CA ARG A 50 5.22 0.20 -3.00
C ARG A 50 4.23 1.25 -3.49
N TYR A 51 4.12 2.41 -2.84
CA TYR A 51 3.34 3.52 -3.40
C TYR A 51 3.97 4.04 -4.69
N GLN A 52 5.29 4.20 -4.75
CA GLN A 52 6.00 4.62 -5.96
C GLN A 52 5.78 3.63 -7.11
N GLU A 53 5.86 2.32 -6.84
CA GLU A 53 5.58 1.29 -7.83
C GLU A 53 4.11 1.30 -8.29
N ALA A 54 3.17 1.58 -7.38
CA ALA A 54 1.75 1.68 -7.70
C ALA A 54 1.45 2.88 -8.61
N GLU A 55 2.05 4.04 -8.34
CA GLU A 55 1.97 5.22 -9.21
C GLU A 55 2.56 4.91 -10.59
N ALA A 56 3.74 4.27 -10.65
CA ALA A 56 4.38 3.89 -11.91
C ALA A 56 3.60 2.85 -12.72
N THR A 57 2.84 1.97 -12.05
CA THR A 57 2.00 0.95 -12.72
C THR A 57 0.67 1.52 -13.23
N ALA A 58 0.18 2.60 -12.61
CA ALA A 58 -1.09 3.24 -12.94
C ALA A 58 -0.96 4.41 -13.94
N ALA A 59 0.26 4.85 -14.25
CA ALA A 59 0.59 5.87 -15.24
C ALA A 59 0.59 5.30 -16.67
#